data_AF-X1VE15-F1
#
_entry.id   AF-X1VE15-F1
#
_cell.length_a   1.000
_cell.length_b   1.000
_cell.length_c   1.000
_cell.angle_alpha   90.00
_cell.angle_beta   90.00
_cell.angle_gamma   90.00
#
_symmetry.space_group_name_H-M   'P 1'
#
loop_
_entity.id
_entity.type
_entity.pdbx_description
1 polymer ?
#
loop_
_entity_poly.entity_id
_entity_poly.type
_entity_poly.pdbx_seq_one_letter_code
_entity_poly.pdbx_strand_id
1 'polypeptide(L)'
;MIDILVGLALASVVMVAIISLFTTVGRSYTLQNVAADVQQVTRAGIEHMAQNIRMAGLDPFGGAGAEITEFKADKIQFSLDRCDSPIGTEGCGFPDGDVDDKFEKVTYQWDPAERKLKQVLYEGTGSEYTATLIENVSNLQFTYLDNDNGTPATTTDIRTVIITLTVEDPAGRGGTISRTYSARVGIRNLGL
;
A
#
# COMPACT_ATOMS: atom_id res chain seq x y z
N MET A 1 -22.35 37.60 51.46
CA MET A 1 -21.05 36.97 51.17
C MET A 1 -21.17 35.50 50.75
N ILE A 2 -22.17 34.74 51.23
CA ILE A 2 -22.43 33.35 50.79
C ILE A 2 -22.81 33.22 49.30
N ASP A 3 -23.58 34.15 48.74
CA ASP A 3 -24.03 34.07 47.33
C ASP A 3 -22.90 34.01 46.30
N ILE A 4 -21.82 34.76 46.50
CA ILE A 4 -20.69 34.79 45.56
C ILE A 4 -19.92 33.45 45.61
N LEU A 5 -19.83 32.82 46.79
CA LEU A 5 -19.21 31.51 46.96
C LEU A 5 -20.03 30.39 46.29
N VAL A 6 -21.36 30.45 46.41
CA VAL A 6 -22.27 29.50 45.75
C VAL A 6 -22.23 29.68 44.23
N GLY A 7 -22.23 30.92 43.75
CA GLY A 7 -22.10 31.23 42.31
C GLY A 7 -20.80 30.70 41.70
N LEU A 8 -19.67 30.90 42.39
CA LEU A 8 -18.37 30.36 41.97
C LEU A 8 -18.34 28.83 41.98
N ALA A 9 -18.93 28.19 42.99
CA ALA A 9 -19.03 26.74 43.07
C ALA A 9 -19.81 26.17 41.88
N LEU A 10 -20.98 26.72 41.57
CA LEU A 10 -21.78 26.30 40.42
C LEU A 10 -21.07 26.56 39.09
N ALA A 11 -20.43 27.72 38.92
CA ALA A 11 -19.65 28.04 37.73
C ALA A 11 -18.50 27.05 37.50
N SER A 12 -17.80 26.63 38.56
CA SER A 12 -16.72 25.64 38.46
C SER A 12 -17.21 24.25 38.02
N VAL A 13 -18.37 23.79 38.52
CA VAL A 13 -18.97 22.51 38.11
C VAL A 13 -19.32 22.55 36.62
N VAL A 14 -19.93 23.65 36.16
CA VAL A 14 -20.25 23.85 34.74
C VAL A 14 -18.99 23.88 33.89
N MET A 15 -17.94 24.58 34.35
CA MET A 15 -16.66 24.65 33.65
C MET A 15 -16.02 23.26 33.51
N VAL A 16 -16.01 22.44 34.57
CA VAL A 16 -15.52 21.06 34.53
C VAL A 16 -16.31 20.24 33.51
N ALA A 17 -17.64 20.35 33.50
CA ALA A 17 -18.48 19.64 32.53
C ALA A 17 -18.16 20.05 31.07
N ILE A 18 -17.96 21.35 30.81
CA ILE A 18 -17.61 21.87 29.48
C ILE A 18 -16.22 21.36 29.06
N ILE A 19 -15.23 21.41 29.94
CA ILE A 19 -13.87 20.91 29.66
C ILE A 19 -13.91 19.39 29.38
N SER A 20 -14.66 18.63 30.16
CA SER A 20 -14.85 17.19 29.93
C SER A 20 -15.50 16.91 28.58
N LEU A 21 -16.50 17.69 28.18
CA LEU A 21 -17.11 17.56 26.86
C LEU A 21 -16.11 17.90 25.74
N PHE A 22 -15.43 19.04 25.84
CA PHE A 22 -14.46 19.49 24.84
C PHE A 22 -13.33 18.48 24.63
N THR A 23 -12.79 17.93 25.72
CA THR A 23 -11.74 16.91 25.66
C THR A 23 -12.23 15.60 25.04
N THR A 24 -13.45 15.18 25.36
CA THR A 24 -14.07 13.97 24.79
C THR A 24 -14.32 14.12 23.29
N VAL A 25 -14.88 15.27 22.89
CA VAL A 25 -15.19 15.59 21.50
C VAL A 25 -13.90 15.73 20.68
N GLY A 26 -12.90 16.46 21.19
CA GLY A 26 -11.59 16.58 20.54
C GLY A 26 -10.91 15.23 20.31
N ARG A 27 -10.94 14.34 21.31
CA ARG A 27 -10.41 12.97 21.17
C ARG A 27 -11.18 12.18 20.11
N SER A 28 -12.50 12.28 20.09
CA SER A 28 -13.34 11.58 19.11
C SER A 28 -13.03 12.03 17.67
N TYR A 29 -12.86 13.34 17.45
CA TYR A 29 -12.48 13.86 16.15
C TYR A 29 -11.11 13.37 15.69
N THR A 30 -10.10 13.39 16.57
CA THR A 30 -8.77 12.86 16.23
C THR A 30 -8.82 11.38 15.87
N LEU A 31 -9.53 10.57 16.65
CA LEU A 31 -9.71 9.14 16.39
C LEU A 31 -10.37 8.89 15.03
N GLN A 32 -11.43 9.64 14.71
CA GLN A 32 -12.15 9.50 13.44
C GLN A 32 -11.30 9.92 12.24
N ASN A 33 -10.56 11.03 12.35
CA ASN A 33 -9.69 11.51 11.29
C ASN A 33 -8.58 10.50 10.98
N VAL A 34 -7.88 10.00 12.02
CA VAL A 34 -6.82 8.99 11.83
C VAL A 34 -7.42 7.68 11.30
N ALA A 35 -8.59 7.26 11.80
CA ALA A 35 -9.24 6.07 11.28
C ALA A 35 -9.60 6.16 9.79
N ALA A 36 -10.05 7.33 9.34
CA ALA A 36 -10.36 7.57 7.93
C ALA A 36 -9.09 7.62 7.08
N ASP A 37 -8.04 8.28 7.56
CA ASP A 37 -6.75 8.41 6.87
C ASP A 37 -6.09 7.05 6.65
N VAL A 38 -5.88 6.27 7.72
CA VAL A 38 -5.31 4.92 7.65
C VAL A 38 -6.14 4.03 6.71
N GLN A 39 -7.47 4.15 6.73
CA GLN A 39 -8.34 3.40 5.83
C GLN A 39 -8.16 3.80 4.36
N GLN A 40 -8.09 5.10 4.07
CA GLN A 40 -7.91 5.62 2.71
C GLN A 40 -6.54 5.23 2.16
N VAL A 41 -5.47 5.42 2.94
CA VAL A 41 -4.10 5.09 2.55
C VAL A 41 -3.95 3.59 2.31
N THR A 42 -4.49 2.74 3.21
CA THR A 42 -4.44 1.28 3.03
C THR A 42 -5.17 0.85 1.75
N ARG A 43 -6.35 1.42 1.48
CA ARG A 43 -7.12 1.10 0.26
C ARG A 43 -6.39 1.56 -1.00
N ALA A 44 -5.94 2.81 -1.04
CA ALA A 44 -5.22 3.38 -2.18
C ALA A 44 -3.95 2.57 -2.49
N GLY A 45 -3.21 2.17 -1.45
CA GLY A 45 -2.04 1.31 -1.54
C GLY A 45 -2.32 -0.02 -2.21
N ILE A 46 -3.33 -0.74 -1.74
CA ILE A 46 -3.73 -2.02 -2.31
C ILE A 46 -4.24 -1.87 -3.75
N GLU A 47 -5.07 -0.86 -4.04
CA GLU A 47 -5.59 -0.64 -5.39
C GLU A 47 -4.47 -0.33 -6.38
N HIS A 48 -3.49 0.49 -5.97
CA HIS A 48 -2.31 0.80 -6.76
C HIS A 48 -1.47 -0.45 -7.05
N MET A 49 -1.14 -1.25 -6.03
CA MET A 49 -0.41 -2.51 -6.23
C MET A 49 -1.20 -3.49 -7.09
N ALA A 50 -2.49 -3.67 -6.83
CA ALA A 50 -3.34 -4.60 -7.55
C ALA A 50 -3.45 -4.25 -9.03
N GLN A 51 -3.52 -2.97 -9.39
CA GLN A 51 -3.54 -2.55 -10.80
C GLN A 51 -2.25 -2.93 -11.52
N ASN A 52 -1.09 -2.66 -10.92
CA ASN A 52 0.21 -2.99 -11.53
C ASN A 52 0.42 -4.51 -11.59
N ILE A 53 0.12 -5.24 -10.52
CA ILE A 53 0.27 -6.71 -10.47
C ILE A 53 -0.66 -7.42 -11.46
N ARG A 54 -1.86 -6.87 -11.76
CA ARG A 54 -2.72 -7.43 -12.82
C ARG A 54 -2.08 -7.41 -14.21
N MET A 55 -1.18 -6.46 -14.44
CA MET A 55 -0.46 -6.29 -15.70
C MET A 55 0.88 -7.05 -15.71
N ALA A 56 1.26 -7.71 -14.63
CA ALA A 56 2.47 -8.52 -14.60
C ALA A 56 2.46 -9.56 -15.74
N GLY A 57 3.59 -9.70 -16.42
CA GLY A 57 3.74 -10.60 -17.56
C GLY A 57 3.04 -10.14 -18.84
N LEU A 58 2.65 -8.86 -18.96
CA LEU A 58 2.12 -8.34 -20.22
C LEU A 58 3.20 -8.43 -21.29
N ASP A 59 2.94 -9.20 -22.35
CA ASP A 59 3.82 -9.34 -23.51
C ASP A 59 2.95 -9.46 -24.77
N PRO A 60 2.55 -8.33 -25.38
CA PRO A 60 1.61 -8.33 -26.50
C PRO A 60 2.17 -9.00 -27.77
N PHE A 61 3.49 -8.99 -27.94
CA PHE A 61 4.18 -9.57 -29.10
C PHE A 61 4.76 -10.96 -28.85
N GLY A 62 4.74 -11.43 -27.59
CA GLY A 62 5.28 -12.72 -27.17
C GLY A 62 6.81 -12.80 -27.24
N GLY A 63 7.49 -11.65 -27.31
CA GLY A 63 8.94 -11.53 -27.51
C GLY A 63 9.69 -10.96 -26.32
N ALA A 64 8.99 -10.25 -25.43
CA ALA A 64 9.59 -9.53 -24.32
C ALA A 64 10.05 -10.44 -23.18
N GLY A 65 9.39 -11.60 -23.02
CA GLY A 65 9.70 -12.49 -21.90
C GLY A 65 9.28 -11.89 -20.56
N ALA A 66 8.21 -11.10 -20.54
CA ALA A 66 7.69 -10.51 -19.32
C ALA A 66 7.25 -11.60 -18.32
N GLU A 67 7.74 -11.53 -17.09
CA GLU A 67 7.54 -12.58 -16.09
C GLU A 67 7.53 -12.04 -14.65
N ILE A 68 7.24 -12.91 -13.68
CA ILE A 68 7.54 -12.67 -12.28
C ILE A 68 8.94 -13.20 -12.00
N THR A 69 9.86 -12.33 -11.59
CA THR A 69 11.26 -12.71 -11.32
C THR A 69 11.50 -13.00 -9.84
N GLU A 70 10.73 -12.40 -8.93
CA GLU A 70 10.84 -12.64 -7.49
C GLU A 70 9.46 -12.66 -6.81
N PHE A 71 9.23 -13.68 -5.98
CA PHE A 71 7.95 -13.90 -5.28
C PHE A 71 8.19 -14.34 -3.82
N LYS A 72 8.37 -13.36 -2.94
CA LYS A 72 8.53 -13.55 -1.49
C LYS A 72 7.31 -13.00 -0.75
N ALA A 73 7.19 -13.35 0.52
CA ALA A 73 6.07 -12.90 1.36
C ALA A 73 6.03 -11.38 1.51
N ASP A 74 7.17 -10.70 1.48
CA ASP A 74 7.33 -9.26 1.71
C ASP A 74 7.78 -8.49 0.46
N LYS A 75 8.07 -9.21 -0.64
CA LYS A 75 8.59 -8.64 -1.88
C LYS A 75 8.03 -9.37 -3.11
N ILE A 76 7.62 -8.60 -4.11
CA ILE A 76 7.29 -9.09 -5.45
C ILE A 76 8.02 -8.26 -6.48
N GLN A 77 8.64 -8.91 -7.45
CA GLN A 77 9.25 -8.28 -8.63
C GLN A 77 8.67 -8.91 -9.89
N PHE A 78 8.26 -8.07 -10.83
CA PHE A 78 7.71 -8.50 -12.11
C PHE A 78 8.08 -7.53 -13.23
N SER A 79 7.98 -8.02 -14.46
CA SER A 79 8.13 -7.22 -15.66
C SER A 79 6.85 -7.19 -16.51
N LEU A 80 6.78 -6.22 -17.42
CA LEU A 80 5.73 -6.03 -18.41
C LEU A 80 6.22 -5.18 -19.58
N ASP A 81 5.87 -5.56 -20.80
CA ASP A 81 6.08 -4.81 -22.04
C ASP A 81 4.86 -3.90 -22.28
N ARG A 82 4.99 -2.64 -21.87
CA ARG A 82 3.93 -1.63 -21.93
C ARG A 82 4.34 -0.34 -22.62
N CYS A 83 5.63 -0.12 -22.85
CA CYS A 83 6.16 1.19 -23.14
C CYS A 83 7.47 1.14 -23.94
N ASP A 84 7.47 1.64 -25.17
CA ASP A 84 8.70 2.01 -25.90
C ASP A 84 9.04 3.47 -25.60
N SER A 85 9.81 3.70 -24.53
CA SER A 85 10.30 5.03 -24.15
C SER A 85 11.43 4.95 -23.12
N PRO A 86 12.58 5.59 -23.39
CA PRO A 86 13.70 5.58 -22.46
C PRO A 86 13.35 6.14 -21.08
N ILE A 87 13.98 5.58 -20.05
CA ILE A 87 13.80 6.03 -18.66
C ILE A 87 14.11 7.53 -18.54
N GLY A 88 13.19 8.26 -17.88
CA GLY A 88 13.32 9.71 -17.64
C GLY A 88 12.74 10.61 -18.74
N THR A 89 12.18 10.05 -19.80
CA THR A 89 11.49 10.80 -20.85
C THR A 89 10.00 11.00 -20.55
N GLU A 90 9.38 12.01 -21.19
CA GLU A 90 7.94 12.22 -21.13
C GLU A 90 7.20 11.32 -22.13
N GLY A 91 5.99 10.90 -21.76
CA GLY A 91 5.19 10.01 -22.59
C GLY A 91 5.51 8.53 -22.39
N CYS A 92 4.90 7.74 -23.26
CA CYS A 92 5.05 6.30 -23.36
C CYS A 92 4.59 5.86 -24.77
N GLY A 93 5.45 5.11 -25.46
CA GLY A 93 5.17 4.54 -26.78
C GLY A 93 4.26 3.32 -26.73
N PHE A 94 4.18 2.60 -27.85
CA PHE A 94 3.60 1.26 -27.86
C PHE A 94 4.60 0.25 -27.29
N PRO A 95 4.16 -0.91 -26.80
CA PRO A 95 5.05 -2.03 -26.50
C PRO A 95 5.97 -2.34 -27.69
N ASP A 96 7.25 -2.68 -27.48
CA ASP A 96 8.23 -2.96 -28.54
C ASP A 96 8.81 -4.38 -28.49
N GLY A 97 8.42 -5.17 -27.49
CA GLY A 97 8.85 -6.55 -27.35
C GLY A 97 10.11 -6.72 -26.51
N ASP A 98 10.46 -5.76 -25.63
CA ASP A 98 11.37 -6.00 -24.52
C ASP A 98 10.80 -5.53 -23.15
N VAL A 99 11.64 -5.48 -22.12
CA VAL A 99 11.24 -5.12 -20.74
C VAL A 99 12.24 -4.14 -20.10
N ASP A 100 13.06 -3.46 -20.91
CA ASP A 100 14.16 -2.62 -20.43
C ASP A 100 13.80 -1.13 -20.34
N ASP A 101 12.55 -0.82 -20.63
CA ASP A 101 12.05 0.53 -20.74
C ASP A 101 11.28 1.03 -19.52
N LYS A 102 10.78 2.26 -19.64
CA LYS A 102 10.11 2.97 -18.56
C LYS A 102 8.87 2.24 -18.04
N PHE A 103 8.83 2.03 -16.72
CA PHE A 103 7.79 1.33 -15.97
C PHE A 103 7.59 -0.15 -16.32
N GLU A 104 8.57 -0.78 -16.95
CA GLU A 104 8.49 -2.16 -17.40
C GLU A 104 9.05 -3.17 -16.40
N LYS A 105 9.85 -2.69 -15.44
CA LYS A 105 10.32 -3.48 -14.30
C LYS A 105 9.90 -2.83 -12.99
N VAL A 106 9.02 -3.52 -12.24
CA VAL A 106 8.42 -2.99 -11.02
C VAL A 106 8.60 -3.98 -9.88
N THR A 107 9.11 -3.48 -8.76
CA THR A 107 9.21 -4.19 -7.50
C THR A 107 8.37 -3.50 -6.45
N TYR A 108 7.58 -4.26 -5.68
CA TYR A 108 7.05 -3.81 -4.40
C TYR A 108 7.73 -4.56 -3.28
N GLN A 109 8.19 -3.84 -2.27
CA GLN A 109 8.83 -4.44 -1.10
C GLN A 109 8.42 -3.73 0.19
N TRP A 110 8.25 -4.49 1.26
CA TRP A 110 8.08 -3.93 2.58
C TRP A 110 9.39 -3.94 3.35
N ASP A 111 9.72 -2.78 3.89
CA ASP A 111 10.84 -2.60 4.79
C ASP A 111 10.31 -2.60 6.25
N PRO A 112 10.51 -3.68 7.02
CA PRO A 112 10.01 -3.77 8.39
C PRO A 112 10.78 -2.86 9.36
N ALA A 113 12.02 -2.48 9.05
CA ALA A 113 12.83 -1.63 9.91
C ALA A 113 12.36 -0.17 9.81
N GLU A 114 12.09 0.29 8.58
CA GLU A 114 11.54 1.63 8.34
C GLU A 114 10.01 1.70 8.42
N ARG A 115 9.34 0.54 8.42
CA ARG A 115 7.87 0.40 8.36
C ARG A 115 7.28 1.08 7.12
N LYS A 116 7.92 0.86 5.97
CA LYS A 116 7.58 1.50 4.69
C LYS A 116 7.29 0.48 3.61
N LEU A 117 6.21 0.68 2.86
CA LEU A 117 6.02 0.04 1.57
C LEU A 117 6.74 0.88 0.52
N LYS A 118 7.71 0.26 -0.15
CA LYS A 118 8.54 0.87 -1.19
C LYS A 118 8.16 0.29 -2.55
N GLN A 119 8.11 1.15 -3.56
CA GLN A 119 8.13 0.76 -4.96
C GLN A 119 9.54 1.01 -5.49
N VAL A 120 10.16 -0.01 -6.07
CA VAL A 120 11.44 0.12 -6.78
C VAL A 120 11.18 -0.09 -8.25
N LEU A 121 11.57 0.88 -9.06
CA LEU A 121 11.55 0.79 -10.51
C LEU A 121 12.94 0.41 -11.00
N TYR A 122 13.02 -0.44 -12.02
CA TYR A 122 14.27 -0.81 -12.69
C TYR A 122 15.31 -1.42 -11.73
N GLU A 123 14.86 -2.16 -10.72
CA GLU A 123 15.73 -2.75 -9.71
C GLU A 123 16.82 -3.63 -10.34
N GLY A 124 18.06 -3.45 -9.89
CA GLY A 124 19.24 -4.14 -10.43
C GLY A 124 19.81 -3.55 -11.73
N THR A 125 19.35 -2.36 -12.15
CA THR A 125 19.90 -1.62 -13.30
C THR A 125 20.59 -0.32 -12.85
N GLY A 126 21.30 0.35 -13.75
CA GLY A 126 21.91 1.67 -13.48
C GLY A 126 20.89 2.80 -13.27
N SER A 127 19.61 2.57 -13.58
CA SER A 127 18.52 3.55 -13.46
C SER A 127 17.56 3.24 -12.31
N GLU A 128 17.94 2.36 -11.38
CA GLU A 128 17.12 1.98 -10.23
C GLU A 128 16.60 3.22 -9.46
N TYR A 129 15.30 3.24 -9.20
CA TYR A 129 14.66 4.32 -8.46
C TYR A 129 13.71 3.77 -7.41
N THR A 130 13.92 4.15 -6.15
CA THR A 130 13.07 3.75 -5.02
C THR A 130 12.19 4.91 -4.55
N ALA A 131 10.88 4.69 -4.50
CA ALA A 131 9.91 5.60 -3.90
C ALA A 131 9.22 4.93 -2.70
N THR A 132 8.96 5.71 -1.65
CA THR A 132 8.07 5.28 -0.56
C THR A 132 6.63 5.55 -0.98
N LEU A 133 5.79 4.51 -0.99
CA LEU A 133 4.37 4.64 -1.31
C LEU A 133 3.52 4.85 -0.07
N ILE A 134 3.83 4.13 1.01
CA ILE A 134 3.06 4.17 2.24
C ILE A 134 4.02 4.09 3.41
N GLU A 135 3.82 4.98 4.38
CA GLU A 135 4.52 4.96 5.66
C GLU A 135 3.68 4.25 6.72
N ASN A 136 4.31 3.93 7.86
CA ASN A 136 3.67 3.30 9.00
C ASN A 136 2.98 1.95 8.70
N VAL A 137 3.56 1.19 7.77
CA VAL A 137 3.15 -0.17 7.44
C VAL A 137 3.64 -1.12 8.52
N SER A 138 2.71 -1.73 9.26
CA SER A 138 3.03 -2.73 10.28
C SER A 138 3.08 -4.16 9.73
N ASN A 139 2.43 -4.41 8.60
CA ASN A 139 2.51 -5.69 7.91
C ASN A 139 2.20 -5.54 6.42
N LEU A 140 2.99 -6.18 5.56
CA LEU A 140 2.64 -6.47 4.18
C LEU A 140 2.92 -7.94 3.93
N GLN A 141 1.95 -8.62 3.33
CA GLN A 141 2.10 -10.01 2.92
C GLN A 141 1.54 -10.26 1.52
N PHE A 142 2.38 -10.83 0.67
CA PHE A 142 2.01 -11.41 -0.61
C PHE A 142 1.89 -12.93 -0.43
N THR A 143 0.72 -13.47 -0.78
CA THR A 143 0.49 -14.91 -0.89
C THR A 143 0.24 -15.26 -2.34
N TYR A 144 1.05 -16.14 -2.89
CA TYR A 144 0.98 -16.55 -4.29
C TYR A 144 0.19 -17.85 -4.41
N LEU A 145 -0.68 -17.93 -5.40
CA LEU A 145 -1.46 -19.11 -5.71
C LEU A 145 -1.30 -19.51 -7.17
N ASP A 146 -1.28 -20.81 -7.41
CA ASP A 146 -1.33 -21.40 -8.75
C ASP A 146 -2.78 -21.44 -9.31
N ASN A 147 -2.97 -22.12 -10.45
CA ASN A 147 -4.26 -22.28 -11.12
C ASN A 147 -5.30 -23.05 -10.29
N ASP A 148 -4.84 -23.95 -9.41
CA ASP A 148 -5.68 -24.79 -8.56
C ASP A 148 -5.89 -24.17 -7.17
N ASN A 149 -5.44 -22.93 -6.96
CA ASN A 149 -5.37 -22.24 -5.67
C ASN A 149 -4.41 -22.88 -4.65
N GLY A 150 -3.46 -23.68 -5.13
CA GLY A 150 -2.36 -24.24 -4.36
C GLY A 150 -1.15 -23.32 -4.28
N THR A 151 -0.09 -23.79 -3.61
CA THR A 151 1.19 -23.08 -3.55
C THR A 151 1.96 -23.32 -4.85
N PRO A 152 2.35 -22.26 -5.58
CA PRO A 152 3.09 -22.41 -6.84
C PRO A 152 4.47 -23.02 -6.60
N ALA A 153 4.90 -23.94 -7.47
CA ALA A 153 6.22 -24.55 -7.40
C ALA A 153 7.31 -23.65 -8.02
N THR A 154 6.94 -22.91 -9.06
CA THR A 154 7.81 -21.95 -9.76
C THR A 154 7.10 -20.62 -10.02
N THR A 155 7.86 -19.63 -10.49
CA THR A 155 7.33 -18.33 -10.93
C THR A 155 6.29 -18.45 -12.05
N THR A 156 6.44 -19.42 -12.93
CA THR A 156 5.55 -19.67 -14.07
C THR A 156 4.20 -20.26 -13.68
N ASP A 157 4.08 -20.82 -12.47
CA ASP A 157 2.83 -21.40 -11.97
C ASP A 157 1.92 -20.36 -11.34
N ILE A 158 2.43 -19.17 -11.00
CA ILE A 158 1.69 -18.13 -10.30
C ILE A 158 0.55 -17.62 -11.18
N ARG A 159 -0.70 -17.69 -10.67
CA ARG A 159 -1.90 -17.17 -11.33
C ARG A 159 -2.61 -16.10 -10.51
N THR A 160 -2.46 -16.14 -9.18
CA THR A 160 -3.09 -15.17 -8.29
C THR A 160 -2.10 -14.70 -7.24
N VAL A 161 -2.17 -13.41 -6.89
CA VAL A 161 -1.52 -12.83 -5.72
C VAL A 161 -2.59 -12.30 -4.78
N ILE A 162 -2.56 -12.73 -3.52
CA ILE A 162 -3.32 -12.12 -2.44
C ILE A 162 -2.39 -11.16 -1.71
N ILE A 163 -2.79 -9.89 -1.69
CA ILE A 163 -2.07 -8.82 -1.01
C ILE A 163 -2.80 -8.55 0.30
N THR A 164 -2.10 -8.60 1.43
CA THR A 164 -2.62 -8.18 2.73
C THR A 164 -1.73 -7.07 3.25
N LEU A 165 -2.31 -5.89 3.50
CA LEU A 165 -1.61 -4.71 3.96
C LEU A 165 -2.25 -4.23 5.26
N THR A 166 -1.40 -3.96 6.26
CA THR A 166 -1.79 -3.31 7.52
C THR A 166 -1.01 -2.03 7.70
N VAL A 167 -1.74 -0.92 7.86
CA VAL A 167 -1.19 0.41 8.20
C VAL A 167 -1.68 0.77 9.59
N GLU A 168 -0.86 1.47 10.36
CA GLU A 168 -1.24 1.92 11.69
C GLU A 168 -0.68 3.31 12.03
N ASP A 169 -1.53 4.18 12.56
CA ASP A 169 -1.13 5.55 12.93
C ASP A 169 -1.55 5.93 14.35
N PRO A 170 -0.76 6.77 15.04
CA PRO A 170 -1.09 7.25 16.38
C PRO A 170 -2.23 8.28 16.35
N ALA A 171 -3.29 8.03 17.12
CA ALA A 171 -4.42 8.94 17.35
C ALA A 171 -4.30 9.69 18.70
N GLY A 172 -3.08 10.10 19.05
CA GLY A 172 -2.77 10.81 20.29
C GLY A 172 -3.15 10.00 21.54
N ARG A 173 -3.94 10.59 22.45
CA ARG A 173 -4.47 9.90 23.65
C ARG A 173 -5.48 8.80 23.33
N GLY A 174 -5.86 8.67 22.06
CA GLY A 174 -6.66 7.57 21.54
C GLY A 174 -5.92 6.25 21.41
N GLY A 175 -4.58 6.24 21.50
CA GLY A 175 -3.75 5.08 21.19
C GLY A 175 -3.44 5.02 19.69
N THR A 176 -3.17 3.83 19.18
CA THR A 176 -2.89 3.58 17.75
C THR A 176 -4.14 3.03 17.07
N ILE A 177 -4.42 3.53 15.87
CA ILE A 177 -5.47 2.98 15.00
C ILE A 177 -4.81 2.20 13.89
N SER A 178 -5.21 0.95 13.74
CA SER A 178 -4.74 0.07 12.67
C SER A 178 -5.89 -0.32 11.73
N ARG A 179 -5.58 -0.44 10.44
CA ARG A 179 -6.50 -1.01 9.43
C ARG A 179 -5.74 -2.02 8.59
N THR A 180 -6.39 -3.17 8.40
CA THR A 180 -5.93 -4.21 7.47
C THR A 180 -6.89 -4.27 6.31
N TYR A 181 -6.35 -4.33 5.10
CA TYR A 181 -7.10 -4.62 3.89
C TYR A 181 -6.43 -5.77 3.15
N SER A 182 -7.24 -6.59 2.49
CA SER A 182 -6.74 -7.67 1.65
C SER A 182 -7.43 -7.63 0.29
N ALA A 183 -6.66 -7.85 -0.78
CA ALA A 183 -7.19 -7.99 -2.13
C ALA A 183 -6.62 -9.22 -2.80
N ARG A 184 -7.48 -9.93 -3.53
CA ARG A 184 -7.11 -11.05 -4.38
C ARG A 184 -6.98 -10.56 -5.82
N VAL A 185 -5.84 -10.79 -6.43
CA VAL A 185 -5.46 -10.25 -7.73
C VAL A 185 -5.08 -11.40 -8.66
N GLY A 186 -5.92 -11.69 -9.65
CA GLY A 186 -5.57 -12.61 -10.73
C GLY A 186 -4.64 -11.94 -11.74
N ILE A 187 -3.55 -12.61 -12.09
CA ILE A 187 -2.62 -12.18 -13.13
C ILE A 187 -3.18 -12.66 -14.47
N ARG A 188 -3.41 -11.74 -15.40
CA ARG A 188 -4.12 -12.06 -16.66
C ARG A 188 -3.18 -12.53 -17.78
N ASN A 189 -1.93 -12.11 -17.72
CA ASN A 189 -1.01 -12.28 -18.84
C ASN A 189 -0.08 -13.48 -18.67
N LEU A 190 -0.08 -14.14 -17.50
CA LEU A 190 0.72 -15.33 -17.23
C LEU A 190 -0.19 -16.57 -17.18
N GLY A 191 -0.06 -17.45 -18.18
CA GLY A 191 -0.67 -18.79 -18.17
C GLY A 191 -1.83 -19.07 -19.14
N LEU A 192 -1.65 -18.76 -20.43
CA LEU A 192 -2.47 -19.37 -21.50
C LEU A 192 -1.97 -20.78 -21.84
#